data_AF-A0A822EFP6-F1
#
_entry.id   AF-A0A822EFP6-F1
#
_cell.length_a   1.000
_cell.length_b   1.000
_cell.length_c   1.000
_cell.angle_alpha   90.00
_cell.angle_beta   90.00
_cell.angle_gamma   90.00
#
_symmetry.space_group_name_H-M   'P 1'
#
loop_
_entity.id
_entity.type
_entity.pdbx_description
1 polymer ?
#
loop_
_entity_poly.entity_id
_entity_poly.type
_entity_poly.pdbx_seq_one_letter_code
_entity_poly.pdbx_strand_id
1 'polypeptide(L)'
;GWNKDRLITYAQNQLKNDISSWKGNWLFIGEWSIASSANFNDDDLRLYAQAQIAAFQGATGGWTYWTWKFYNDDGSRNGWSMKAMINRGLIQL
;
A
#
# COMPACT_ATOMS: atom_id res chain seq x y z
N GLY A 1 -16.94 -6.94 -4.74
CA GLY A 1 -15.75 -6.30 -4.14
C GLY A 1 -15.27 -5.17 -5.02
N TRP A 2 -14.34 -4.34 -4.56
CA TRP A 2 -13.68 -3.33 -5.41
C TRP A 2 -12.77 -4.03 -6.43
N ASN A 3 -12.71 -3.55 -7.67
CA ASN A 3 -11.78 -4.06 -8.67
C ASN A 3 -10.42 -3.32 -8.59
N LYS A 4 -9.42 -3.81 -9.33
CA LYS A 4 -8.06 -3.27 -9.32
C LYS A 4 -8.00 -1.79 -9.73
N ASP A 5 -8.73 -1.40 -10.79
CA ASP A 5 -8.68 -0.04 -11.33
C ASP A 5 -9.25 0.96 -10.33
N ARG A 6 -10.33 0.58 -9.63
CA ARG A 6 -10.92 1.39 -8.56
C ARG A 6 -9.97 1.54 -7.38
N LEU A 7 -9.26 0.49 -6.98
CA LEU A 7 -8.29 0.54 -5.88
C LEU A 7 -7.09 1.46 -6.22
N ILE A 8 -6.55 1.35 -7.42
CA ILE A 8 -5.47 2.21 -7.91
C ILE A 8 -5.94 3.68 -7.95
N THR A 9 -7.10 3.93 -8.57
CA THR A 9 -7.67 5.28 -8.70
C THR A 9 -7.97 5.90 -7.33
N TYR A 10 -8.46 5.09 -6.38
CA TYR A 10 -8.70 5.54 -5.01
C TYR A 10 -7.41 5.95 -4.31
N ALA A 11 -6.35 5.15 -4.43
CA ALA A 11 -5.04 5.46 -3.85
C ALA A 11 -4.45 6.75 -4.45
N GLN A 12 -4.53 6.90 -5.77
CA GLN A 12 -3.99 8.06 -6.50
C GLN A 12 -4.71 9.37 -6.17
N ASN A 13 -6.03 9.31 -5.96
CA ASN A 13 -6.88 10.49 -5.82
C ASN A 13 -7.38 10.66 -4.39
N GLN A 14 -8.32 9.82 -3.96
CA GLN A 14 -9.05 10.04 -2.71
C GLN A 14 -8.14 9.90 -1.49
N LEU A 15 -7.39 8.80 -1.38
CA LEU A 15 -6.48 8.57 -0.24
C LEU A 15 -5.43 9.69 -0.13
N LYS A 16 -4.84 10.08 -1.26
CA LYS A 16 -3.89 11.19 -1.34
C LYS A 16 -4.51 12.52 -0.89
N ASN A 17 -5.73 12.82 -1.33
CA ASN A 17 -6.45 14.03 -0.93
C ASN A 17 -6.82 14.03 0.56
N ASP A 18 -7.28 12.89 1.08
CA ASP A 18 -7.65 12.76 2.50
C ASP A 18 -6.43 13.01 3.39
N ILE A 19 -5.29 12.40 3.06
CA ILE A 19 -4.02 12.58 3.80
C ILE A 19 -3.51 14.02 3.68
N SER A 20 -3.44 14.58 2.47
CA SER A 20 -2.88 15.92 2.25
C SER A 20 -3.76 17.06 2.80
N SER A 21 -5.07 16.81 2.92
CA SER A 21 -6.01 17.76 3.50
C SER A 21 -5.97 17.80 5.03
N TRP A 22 -5.36 16.82 5.69
CA TRP A 22 -5.25 16.76 7.14
C TRP A 22 -4.53 18.01 7.70
N LYS A 23 -5.16 18.66 8.70
CA LYS A 23 -4.64 19.87 9.38
C LYS A 23 -4.42 19.68 10.89
N GLY A 24 -4.61 18.47 11.40
CA GLY A 24 -4.40 18.16 12.81
C GLY A 24 -2.92 17.97 13.17
N ASN A 25 -2.68 17.29 14.30
CA ASN A 25 -1.34 16.82 14.69
C ASN A 25 -0.68 15.98 13.61
N TRP A 26 0.62 15.71 13.71
CA TRP A 26 1.32 14.89 12.72
C TRP A 26 0.61 13.55 12.49
N LEU A 27 0.23 13.31 11.24
CA LEU A 27 -0.49 12.11 10.84
C LEU A 27 0.51 10.99 10.63
N PHE A 28 0.31 9.87 11.32
CA PHE A 28 1.08 8.64 11.16
C PHE A 28 0.16 7.53 10.66
N ILE A 29 0.51 6.89 9.54
CA ILE A 29 -0.23 5.75 9.02
C ILE A 29 0.36 4.47 9.61
N GLY A 30 -0.15 4.08 10.77
CA GLY A 30 0.41 2.97 11.55
C GLY A 30 0.25 1.59 10.91
N GLU A 31 -0.78 1.38 10.09
CA GLU A 31 -1.02 0.10 9.43
C GLU A 31 -1.59 0.30 8.03
N TRP A 32 -0.98 -0.39 7.07
CA TRP A 32 -1.50 -0.56 5.72
C TRP A 32 -0.87 -1.79 5.07
N SER A 33 -1.49 -2.33 4.01
CA SER A 33 -0.93 -3.43 3.22
C SER A 33 -1.36 -3.32 1.75
N ILE A 34 -0.86 -4.21 0.90
CA ILE A 34 -1.35 -4.33 -0.50
C ILE A 34 -2.23 -5.57 -0.69
N ALA A 35 -2.60 -6.24 0.41
CA ALA A 35 -3.49 -7.39 0.36
C ALA A 35 -4.87 -6.97 -0.18
N SER A 36 -5.32 -7.67 -1.20
CA SER A 36 -6.61 -7.40 -1.85
C SER A 36 -7.21 -8.68 -2.40
N SER A 37 -8.54 -8.75 -2.42
CA SER A 37 -9.29 -9.79 -3.12
C SER A 37 -9.46 -9.49 -4.61
N ALA A 38 -9.05 -8.30 -5.07
CA ALA A 38 -9.07 -7.95 -6.49
C ALA A 38 -8.01 -8.72 -7.28
N ASN A 39 -8.34 -9.06 -8.52
CA ASN A 39 -7.41 -9.77 -9.40
C ASN A 39 -6.37 -8.80 -9.99
N PHE A 40 -5.22 -8.67 -9.34
CA PHE A 40 -4.07 -7.93 -9.84
C PHE A 40 -3.10 -8.85 -10.60
N ASN A 41 -2.53 -8.36 -11.70
CA ASN A 41 -1.23 -8.84 -12.17
C ASN A 41 -0.10 -8.12 -11.39
N ASP A 42 1.15 -8.50 -11.60
CA ASP A 42 2.27 -7.96 -10.82
C ASP A 42 2.57 -6.48 -11.15
N ASP A 43 2.29 -6.01 -12.37
CA ASP A 43 2.48 -4.61 -12.76
C ASP A 43 1.40 -3.69 -12.16
N ASP A 44 0.14 -4.10 -12.22
CA ASP A 44 -0.97 -3.40 -11.60
C ASP A 44 -0.80 -3.35 -10.07
N LEU A 45 -0.30 -4.45 -9.47
CA LEU A 45 -0.07 -4.51 -8.03
C LEU A 45 1.08 -3.59 -7.61
N ARG A 46 2.14 -3.49 -8.43
CA ARG A 46 3.24 -2.53 -8.23
C ARG A 46 2.73 -1.10 -8.35
N LEU A 47 1.89 -0.82 -9.34
CA LEU A 47 1.25 0.50 -9.49
C LEU A 47 0.39 0.85 -8.27
N TYR A 48 -0.39 -0.11 -7.77
CA TYR A 48 -1.19 0.07 -6.55
C TYR A 48 -0.31 0.32 -5.32
N ALA A 49 0.77 -0.44 -5.14
CA ALA A 49 1.72 -0.24 -4.05
C ALA A 49 2.34 1.16 -4.09
N GLN A 50 2.82 1.60 -5.26
CA GLN A 50 3.42 2.91 -5.43
C GLN A 50 2.41 4.04 -5.24
N ALA A 51 1.17 3.88 -5.68
CA ALA A 51 0.12 4.86 -5.46
C ALA A 51 -0.17 5.06 -3.96
N GLN A 52 -0.22 3.98 -3.17
CA GLN A 52 -0.38 4.09 -1.72
C GLN A 52 0.83 4.77 -1.06
N ILE A 53 2.06 4.33 -1.38
CA ILE A 53 3.29 4.94 -0.84
C ILE A 53 3.35 6.43 -1.17
N ALA A 54 3.01 6.82 -2.40
CA ALA A 54 2.98 8.22 -2.83
C ALA A 54 1.92 9.03 -2.08
N ALA A 55 0.76 8.45 -1.77
CA ALA A 55 -0.25 9.11 -0.94
C ALA A 55 0.26 9.33 0.50
N PHE A 56 0.95 8.34 1.07
CA PHE A 56 1.49 8.42 2.43
C PHE A 56 2.64 9.42 2.58
N GLN A 57 3.25 9.91 1.49
CA GLN A 57 4.21 11.03 1.57
C GLN A 57 3.59 12.31 2.14
N GLY A 58 2.25 12.45 2.10
CA GLY A 58 1.55 13.56 2.74
C GLY A 58 1.41 13.40 4.26
N ALA A 59 1.65 12.21 4.82
CA ALA A 59 1.55 11.95 6.25
C ALA A 59 2.87 12.32 6.95
N THR A 60 2.90 13.47 7.63
CA THR A 60 4.14 14.02 8.21
C THR A 60 4.77 13.16 9.31
N GLY A 61 3.99 12.32 9.98
CA GLY A 61 4.47 11.34 10.95
C GLY A 61 5.06 10.08 10.30
N GLY A 62 4.95 9.93 8.97
CA GLY A 62 5.38 8.75 8.24
C GLY A 62 4.34 7.62 8.23
N TRP A 63 4.80 6.41 7.95
CA TRP A 63 3.94 5.23 7.85
C TRP A 63 4.69 3.95 8.22
N THR A 64 3.95 2.91 8.62
CA THR A 64 4.45 1.55 8.81
C THR A 64 3.58 0.53 8.09
N TYR A 65 4.23 -0.44 7.45
CA TYR A 65 3.55 -1.52 6.74
C TYR A 65 3.10 -2.60 7.73
N TRP A 66 1.87 -3.07 7.59
CA TRP A 66 1.36 -4.24 8.31
C TRP A 66 1.39 -5.47 7.39
N THR A 67 2.35 -6.37 7.52
CA THR A 67 3.46 -6.44 8.49
C THR A 67 4.79 -6.74 7.79
N TRP A 68 5.92 -6.64 8.51
CA TRP A 68 7.23 -6.99 7.97
C TRP A 68 7.25 -8.42 7.41
N LYS A 69 6.85 -9.40 8.23
CA LYS A 69 6.79 -10.82 7.88
C LYS A 69 5.45 -11.40 8.31
N PHE A 70 4.75 -12.05 7.39
CA PHE A 70 3.52 -12.80 7.69
C PHE A 70 3.83 -14.29 7.81
N TYR A 71 2.96 -15.08 8.48
CA TYR A 71 3.26 -16.47 8.82
C TYR A 71 3.45 -17.42 7.61
N ASN A 72 2.98 -17.02 6.42
CA ASN A 72 3.21 -17.68 5.14
C ASN A 72 3.98 -16.74 4.19
N ASP A 73 5.28 -16.52 4.45
CA ASP A 73 6.19 -15.67 3.63
C ASP A 73 7.09 -16.48 2.66
N ASP A 74 6.67 -17.69 2.30
CA ASP A 74 7.37 -18.72 1.51
C ASP A 74 7.61 -18.38 0.01
N GLY A 75 7.67 -17.09 -0.33
CA GLY A 75 7.80 -16.61 -1.72
C GLY A 75 6.45 -16.43 -2.44
N SER A 76 5.35 -16.75 -1.77
CA SER A 76 3.99 -16.47 -2.25
C SER A 76 3.73 -14.97 -2.40
N ARG A 77 2.79 -14.60 -3.29
CA ARG A 77 2.34 -13.21 -3.48
C ARG A 77 1.41 -12.77 -2.35
N ASN A 78 1.90 -12.83 -1.11
CA ASN A 78 1.15 -12.48 0.09
C ASN A 78 1.28 -10.98 0.41
N GLY A 79 0.25 -10.21 0.05
CA GLY A 79 0.19 -8.76 0.27
C GLY A 79 0.13 -8.33 1.75
N TRP A 80 0.17 -9.26 2.71
CA TRP A 80 0.36 -8.96 4.14
C TRP A 80 1.83 -9.04 4.58
N SER A 81 2.74 -9.55 3.75
CA SER A 81 4.17 -9.63 4.04
C SER A 81 4.95 -8.63 3.20
N MET A 82 5.39 -7.53 3.83
CA MET A 82 6.25 -6.53 3.20
C MET A 82 7.52 -7.16 2.62
N LYS A 83 8.18 -8.01 3.41
CA LYS A 83 9.39 -8.74 3.01
C LYS A 83 9.19 -9.53 1.71
N ALA A 84 8.10 -10.29 1.60
CA ALA A 84 7.80 -11.04 0.38
C ALA A 84 7.54 -10.12 -0.83
N MET A 85 6.86 -8.98 -0.62
CA MET A 85 6.58 -8.02 -1.68
C MET A 85 7.83 -7.27 -2.16
N ILE A 86 8.75 -6.94 -1.25
CA ILE A 86 10.07 -6.37 -1.59
C ILE A 86 10.89 -7.38 -2.38
N ASN A 87 10.99 -8.63 -1.91
CA ASN A 87 11.76 -9.68 -2.59
C ASN A 87 11.25 -9.98 -4.02
N ARG A 88 9.94 -9.78 -4.27
CA ARG A 88 9.32 -9.91 -5.59
C ARG A 88 9.37 -8.63 -6.44
N GLY A 89 9.91 -7.52 -5.91
CA GLY A 89 9.95 -6.23 -6.60
C GLY A 89 8.58 -5.57 -6.80
N LEU A 90 7.60 -5.94 -5.98
CA LEU A 90 6.24 -5.38 -5.99
C LEU A 90 6.11 -4.12 -5.12
N ILE A 91 6.88 -4.08 -4.03
CA ILE A 91 7.12 -2.85 -3.24
C ILE A 91 8.55 -2.41 -3.53
N GLN A 92 8.71 -1.12 -3.85
CA GLN A 92 10.01 -0.47 -4.01
C GLN A 92 10.03 0.73 -3.07
N LEU A 93 11.09 0.84 -2.28
CA LEU A 93 11.31 1.88 -1.27
C LEU A 93 12.52 2.72 -1.65
#